data_AF-A0A350PBV9-F1
#
_entry.id   AF-A0A350PBV9-F1
#
_cell.length_a   1.000
_cell.length_b   1.000
_cell.length_c   1.000
_cell.angle_alpha   90.00
_cell.angle_beta   90.00
_cell.angle_gamma   90.00
#
_symmetry.space_group_name_H-M   'P 1'
#
loop_
_entity.id
_entity.type
_entity.pdbx_description
1 polymer ?
#
loop_
_entity_poly.entity_id
_entity_poly.type
_entity_poly.pdbx_seq_one_letter_code
_entity_poly.pdbx_strand_id
1 'polypeptide(L)' 'KIFLDTADTEVINEYFKTGLVDGVTTNPTLIMKSGRNPMDVYQDIKDIGVRDISMEVVGSAAHKKN' A
#
# COMPACT_ATOMS: atom_id res chain seq x y z
N LYS A 1 1.74 2.46 17.78
CA LYS A 1 1.96 1.74 16.53
C LYS A 1 2.69 2.67 15.55
N ILE A 2 3.72 2.21 14.88
CA ILE A 2 4.49 2.94 13.87
C ILE A 2 4.04 2.46 12.49
N PHE A 3 3.70 3.39 11.61
CA PHE A 3 3.28 3.10 10.25
C PHE A 3 4.21 3.75 9.24
N LEU A 4 4.46 3.07 8.13
CA LEU A 4 5.12 3.64 6.96
C LEU A 4 4.10 4.16 5.97
N ASP A 5 4.28 5.41 5.53
CA ASP A 5 3.47 6.02 4.48
C ASP A 5 4.22 6.04 3.15
N THR A 6 4.07 4.97 2.37
CA THR A 6 4.80 4.81 1.10
C THR A 6 4.12 3.78 0.19
N ALA A 7 4.49 3.80 -1.10
CA ALA A 7 4.19 2.74 -2.06
C ALA A 7 5.44 1.94 -2.47
N ASP A 8 6.61 2.28 -1.90
CA ASP A 8 7.87 1.60 -2.15
C ASP A 8 7.94 0.29 -1.36
N THR A 9 7.77 -0.82 -2.07
CA THR A 9 7.73 -2.18 -1.50
C THR A 9 9.09 -2.64 -0.97
N GLU A 10 10.20 -2.11 -1.48
CA GLU A 10 11.54 -2.42 -0.97
C GLU A 10 11.75 -1.77 0.39
N VAL A 11 11.42 -0.48 0.51
CA VAL A 11 11.45 0.26 1.78
C VAL A 11 10.53 -0.41 2.81
N ILE A 12 9.31 -0.77 2.42
CA ILE A 12 8.37 -1.47 3.32
C ILE A 12 9.00 -2.76 3.85
N ASN A 13 9.58 -3.59 2.98
CA ASN A 13 10.20 -4.85 3.36
C ASN A 13 11.40 -4.66 4.32
N GLU A 14 12.27 -3.70 4.04
CA GLU A 14 13.46 -3.42 4.85
C GLU A 14 13.07 -3.00 6.27
N TYR A 15 12.15 -2.04 6.40
CA TYR A 15 11.73 -1.54 7.70
C TYR A 15 10.83 -2.52 8.44
N PHE A 16 9.98 -3.28 7.74
CA PHE A 16 9.17 -4.31 8.38
C PHE A 16 10.04 -5.40 9.03
N LYS A 17 11.14 -5.79 8.38
CA LYS A 17 12.12 -6.75 8.93
C LYS A 17 12.80 -6.28 10.22
N THR A 18 12.84 -4.98 10.49
CA THR A 18 13.40 -4.47 11.75
C THR A 18 12.51 -4.75 12.96
N GLY A 19 11.23 -5.08 12.73
CA GLY A 19 10.23 -5.24 13.80
C GLY A 19 9.77 -3.92 14.43
N LEU A 20 10.19 -2.76 13.92
CA LEU A 20 9.81 -1.44 14.43
C LEU A 20 8.52 -0.91 13.79
N VAL A 21 8.11 -1.44 12.63
CA VAL A 21 6.93 -0.99 11.89
C VAL A 21 5.78 -1.97 12.10
N ASP A 22 4.64 -1.46 12.54
CA ASP A 22 3.43 -2.24 12.79
C ASP A 22 2.54 -2.40 11.55
N GLY A 23 2.69 -1.50 10.57
CA GLY A 23 1.83 -1.48 9.39
C GLY A 23 2.26 -0.48 8.32
N VAL A 24 1.49 -0.46 7.23
CA VAL A 24 1.71 0.43 6.09
C VAL A 24 0.43 1.20 5.78
N THR A 25 0.57 2.49 5.53
CA THR A 25 -0.45 3.32 4.89
C THR A 25 -0.02 3.62 3.47
N THR A 26 -0.95 3.54 2.53
CA THR A 26 -0.70 3.94 1.15
C THR A 26 -1.95 4.56 0.53
N ASN A 27 -1.75 5.37 -0.51
CA ASN A 27 -2.81 6.02 -1.24
C ASN A 27 -2.52 6.00 -2.75
N PRO A 28 -3.53 6.22 -3.61
CA PRO A 28 -3.36 6.18 -5.05
C PRO A 28 -2.31 7.17 -5.58
N THR A 29 -2.11 8.31 -4.90
CA THR A 29 -1.11 9.31 -5.30
C THR A 29 0.32 8.78 -5.12
N LEU A 30 0.62 8.11 -4.01
CA LEU A 30 1.93 7.50 -3.77
C LEU A 30 2.22 6.40 -4.80
N ILE A 31 1.22 5.57 -5.08
CA ILE A 31 1.32 4.50 -6.07
C ILE A 31 1.52 5.09 -7.46
N MET A 32 0.78 6.12 -7.86
CA MET A 32 0.94 6.78 -9.15
C MET A 32 2.34 7.40 -9.30
N LYS A 33 2.89 8.00 -8.24
CA LYS A 33 4.25 8.54 -8.22
C LYS A 33 5.32 7.47 -8.37
N SER A 34 5.07 6.24 -7.90
CA SER A 34 5.96 5.11 -8.12
C SER A 34 5.95 4.60 -9.57
N GLY A 35 4.94 4.98 -10.37
CA GLY A 35 4.76 4.50 -11.74
C GLY A 35 4.29 3.04 -11.84
N ARG A 36 4.01 2.38 -10.71
CA ARG A 36 3.60 0.98 -10.67
C ARG A 36 2.09 0.79 -10.73
N ASN A 37 1.69 -0.41 -11.16
CA ASN A 37 0.29 -0.82 -11.09
C ASN A 37 -0.13 -0.97 -9.61
N PRO A 38 -1.25 -0.37 -9.17
CA PRO A 38 -1.72 -0.49 -7.79
C PRO A 38 -1.91 -1.92 -7.32
N MET A 39 -2.44 -2.81 -8.16
CA MET A 39 -2.70 -4.19 -7.77
C MET A 39 -1.41 -4.95 -7.47
N ASP A 40 -0.34 -4.67 -8.22
CA ASP A 40 0.96 -5.29 -7.97
C ASP A 40 1.55 -4.79 -6.65
N VAL A 41 1.46 -3.48 -6.38
CA VAL A 41 1.93 -2.90 -5.10
C VAL A 41 1.16 -3.51 -3.91
N TYR A 42 -0.16 -3.67 -4.04
CA TYR A 42 -0.97 -4.28 -2.97
C TYR A 42 -0.60 -5.75 -2.74
N GLN A 43 -0.36 -6.49 -3.82
CA GLN A 43 0.05 -7.89 -3.74
C GLN A 43 1.43 -8.03 -3.10
N ASP A 44 2.39 -7.18 -3.48
CA ASP A 44 3.73 -7.15 -2.89
C ASP A 44 3.69 -6.84 -1.38
N ILE A 45 2.91 -5.85 -0.95
CA ILE A 45 2.76 -5.51 0.48
C ILE A 45 2.17 -6.68 1.27
N LYS A 46 1.20 -7.38 0.69
CA LYS A 46 0.60 -8.59 1.29
C LYS A 46 1.63 -9.71 1.39
N ASP A 47 2.45 -9.92 0.37
CA ASP A 47 3.45 -10.99 0.33
C ASP A 47 4.63 -10.74 1.30
N ILE A 48 4.91 -9.48 1.64
CA ILE A 48 5.83 -9.12 2.74
C ILE A 48 5.29 -9.60 4.11
N GLY A 49 3.99 -9.83 4.23
CA GLY A 49 3.34 -10.29 5.47
C GLY A 49 2.95 -9.17 6.41
N VAL A 50 2.87 -7.93 5.91
CA VAL A 50 2.33 -6.79 6.66
C VAL A 50 0.87 -7.07 7.01
N ARG A 51 0.54 -7.06 8.31
CA ARG A 51 -0.81 -7.42 8.79
C ARG A 51 -1.76 -6.24 8.87
N ASP A 52 -1.23 -5.04 9.12
CA ASP A 52 -2.01 -3.82 9.31
C ASP A 52 -1.74 -2.92 8.10
N ILE A 53 -2.63 -2.99 7.09
CA ILE A 53 -2.51 -2.23 5.85
C ILE A 53 -3.72 -1.33 5.70
N SER A 54 -3.49 -0.02 5.63
CA SER A 54 -4.50 0.97 5.30
C SER A 54 -4.28 1.44 3.85
N MET A 55 -5.27 1.22 3.00
CA MET A 55 -5.20 1.59 1.58
C MET A 55 -6.39 2.49 1.23
N GLU A 56 -6.10 3.66 0.66
CA GLU A 56 -7.11 4.43 -0.05
C GLU A 56 -7.28 3.92 -1.49
N VAL A 57 -8.53 3.88 -1.97
CA VAL A 57 -8.85 3.45 -3.34
C VAL A 57 -9.48 4.61 -4.11
N VAL A 58 -9.14 4.75 -5.39
CA VAL A 58 -9.82 5.71 -6.27
C VAL A 58 -11.19 5.13 -6.61
N GLY A 59 -12.23 5.61 -5.94
CA GLY A 59 -13.61 5.29 -6.28
C GLY A 59 -13.99 5.96 -7.59
N SER A 60 -13.89 5.25 -8.72
CA SER A 60 -14.77 5.57 -9.85
C SER A 60 -16.15 5.11 -9.41
N ALA A 61 -17.02 6.03 -9.01
CA ALA A 61 -18.43 5.74 -8.89
C ALA A 61 -18.96 5.37 -10.28
N ALA A 62 -18.79 4.11 -10.68
CA ALA A 62 -19.56 3.51 -11.75
C ALA A 62 -20.98 3.37 -11.22
N HIS A 63 -21.70 4.49 -11.24
CA HIS A 63 -23.14 4.51 -11.18
C HIS A 63 -23.61 3.81 -12.46
N LYS A 64 -23.69 2.48 -12.42
CA LYS A 64 -24.42 1.68 -13.38
C LYS A 64 -25.89 2.06 -13.18
N LYS A 65 -26.31 3.14 -13.84
CA LYS A 65 -27.73 3.45 -14.03
C LYS A 65 -28.26 2.37 -14.96
N ASN A 66 -29.08 1.50 -14.38
CA ASN A 66 -30.06 0.71 -15.14
C ASN A 66 -30.96 1.63 -15.95
#